data_AF-A0A223KWF5-F1
#
_entry.id   AF-A0A223KWF5-F1
#
_cell.length_a   1.000
_cell.length_b   1.000
_cell.length_c   1.000
_cell.angle_alpha   90.00
_cell.angle_beta   90.00
_cell.angle_gamma   90.00
#
_symmetry.space_group_name_H-M   'P 1'
#
loop_
_entity.id
_entity.type
_entity.pdbx_description
1 polymer ?
#
loop_
_entity_poly.entity_id
_entity_poly.type
_entity_poly.pdbx_seq_one_letter_code
_entity_poly.pdbx_strand_id
1 'polypeptide(L)'
;MEKIKIQNEAKQLEAKQANIGGSSFFEVFAEGMNITCATLEGTTFHDVNLSKVTITDANLSDLEINGAQLGGAYIHHIGLPPEGHENFVPGAKQRPLTFEHCELEGSRISNCNLTNVEINDCELTGLKINGILVEDLLASYKR
;
A
#
# COMPACT_ATOMS: atom_id res chain seq x y z
N MET A 1 17.71 -19.67 13.70
CA MET A 1 16.68 -20.65 13.29
C MET A 1 17.21 -21.51 12.17
N GLU A 2 16.84 -22.78 12.16
CA GLU A 2 17.08 -23.68 11.05
C GLU A 2 16.26 -23.23 9.83
N LYS A 3 16.86 -23.23 8.64
CA LYS A 3 16.20 -22.77 7.41
C LYS A 3 15.72 -23.98 6.60
N ILE A 4 14.43 -24.01 6.27
CA ILE A 4 13.91 -24.89 5.23
C ILE A 4 14.31 -24.29 3.88
N LYS A 5 15.04 -25.04 3.06
CA LYS A 5 15.45 -24.62 1.71
C LYS A 5 14.59 -25.33 0.68
N ILE A 6 13.94 -24.55 -0.19
CA ILE A 6 13.18 -25.05 -1.33
C ILE A 6 13.86 -24.49 -2.57
N GLN A 7 14.31 -25.37 -3.45
CA GLN A 7 15.09 -25.02 -4.63
C GLN A 7 14.63 -25.87 -5.81
N ASN A 8 14.40 -25.25 -6.96
CA ASN A 8 13.99 -25.91 -8.20
C ASN A 8 12.76 -26.83 -8.03
N GLU A 9 11.80 -26.42 -7.20
CA GLU A 9 10.60 -27.20 -6.92
C GLU A 9 9.40 -26.57 -7.64
N ALA A 10 8.55 -27.40 -8.23
CA ALA A 10 7.34 -26.98 -8.96
C ALA A 10 6.06 -27.31 -8.19
N LYS A 11 6.18 -27.92 -7.01
CA LYS A 11 5.06 -28.22 -6.12
C LYS A 11 4.63 -26.97 -5.35
N GLN A 12 3.35 -26.97 -4.97
CA GLN A 12 2.82 -25.99 -4.04
C GLN A 12 3.47 -26.13 -2.67
N LEU A 13 3.86 -24.99 -2.08
CA LEU A 13 4.25 -24.91 -0.69
C LEU A 13 2.99 -24.72 0.16
N GLU A 14 2.79 -25.59 1.15
CA GLU A 14 1.81 -25.40 2.20
C GLU A 14 2.52 -25.24 3.55
N ALA A 15 2.29 -24.10 4.22
CA ALA A 15 2.74 -23.84 5.57
C ALA A 15 1.52 -23.54 6.45
N LYS A 16 1.29 -24.36 7.48
CA LYS A 16 0.18 -24.22 8.44
C LYS A 16 0.74 -24.05 9.84
N GLN A 17 0.24 -23.05 10.58
CA GLN A 17 0.65 -22.75 11.95
C GLN A 17 2.20 -22.64 12.09
N ALA A 18 2.85 -22.09 11.07
CA ALA A 18 4.31 -21.95 11.02
C ALA A 18 4.73 -20.49 11.17
N ASN A 19 5.83 -20.24 11.87
CA ASN A 19 6.46 -18.92 11.87
C ASN A 19 7.43 -18.82 10.69
N ILE A 20 7.04 -18.04 9.68
CA ILE A 20 7.85 -17.76 8.48
C ILE A 20 8.48 -16.35 8.51
N GLY A 21 8.42 -15.64 9.64
CA GLY A 21 9.02 -14.32 9.80
C GLY A 21 10.52 -14.34 9.48
N GLY A 22 10.98 -13.34 8.72
CA GLY A 22 12.36 -13.26 8.23
C GLY A 22 12.71 -14.26 7.11
N SER A 23 11.72 -14.91 6.49
CA SER A 23 11.95 -15.71 5.28
C SER A 23 12.30 -14.82 4.08
N SER A 24 13.12 -15.36 3.18
CA SER A 24 13.52 -14.68 1.93
C SER A 24 12.98 -15.45 0.74
N PHE A 25 12.32 -14.73 -0.19
CA PHE A 25 11.85 -15.26 -1.46
C PHE A 25 12.63 -14.56 -2.58
N PHE A 26 13.46 -15.32 -3.31
CA PHE A 26 14.28 -14.81 -4.41
C PHE A 26 13.94 -15.61 -5.67
N GLU A 27 13.54 -14.91 -6.75
CA GLU A 27 13.11 -15.52 -8.02
C GLU A 27 12.01 -16.59 -7.86
N VAL A 28 11.08 -16.37 -6.93
CA VAL A 28 9.95 -17.28 -6.68
C VAL A 28 8.75 -16.88 -7.52
N PHE A 29 8.26 -17.81 -8.35
CA PHE A 29 6.99 -17.66 -9.07
C PHE A 29 5.83 -18.10 -8.18
N ALA A 30 5.11 -17.14 -7.59
CA ALA A 30 4.06 -17.37 -6.60
C ALA A 30 2.67 -16.93 -7.09
N GLU A 31 2.36 -17.14 -8.38
CA GLU A 31 1.02 -16.82 -8.91
C GLU A 31 -0.06 -17.62 -8.16
N GLY A 32 -1.08 -16.92 -7.67
CA GLY A 32 -2.16 -17.53 -6.90
C GLY A 32 -1.81 -17.93 -5.47
N MET A 33 -0.65 -17.51 -4.94
CA MET A 33 -0.29 -17.73 -3.54
C MET A 33 -1.33 -17.06 -2.62
N ASN A 34 -1.85 -17.83 -1.66
CA ASN A 34 -2.76 -17.33 -0.63
C ASN A 34 -2.04 -17.30 0.71
N ILE A 35 -1.92 -16.11 1.31
CA ILE A 35 -1.39 -15.91 2.65
C ILE A 35 -2.55 -15.42 3.52
N THR A 36 -3.09 -16.31 4.35
CA THR A 36 -4.20 -16.00 5.26
C THR A 36 -3.72 -16.13 6.71
N CYS A 37 -4.08 -15.15 7.56
CA CYS A 37 -3.75 -15.15 8.99
C CYS A 37 -2.24 -15.33 9.30
N ALA A 38 -1.35 -14.78 8.47
CA ALA A 38 0.09 -14.84 8.68
C ALA A 38 0.67 -13.47 9.06
N THR A 39 1.67 -13.47 9.95
CA THR A 39 2.49 -12.29 10.24
C THR A 39 3.65 -12.24 9.26
N LEU A 40 3.71 -11.19 8.45
CA LEU A 40 4.80 -10.90 7.50
C LEU A 40 5.71 -9.76 7.97
N GLU A 41 5.67 -9.41 9.26
CA GLU A 41 6.52 -8.36 9.84
C GLU A 41 8.00 -8.61 9.50
N GLY A 42 8.67 -7.58 8.98
CA GLY A 42 10.07 -7.64 8.56
C GLY A 42 10.33 -8.43 7.27
N THR A 43 9.30 -8.88 6.56
CA THR A 43 9.47 -9.53 5.24
C THR A 43 9.82 -8.47 4.20
N THR A 44 10.81 -8.78 3.35
CA THR A 44 11.20 -7.94 2.21
C THR A 44 10.94 -8.68 0.91
N PHE A 45 10.47 -7.96 -0.09
CA PHE A 45 10.29 -8.47 -1.44
C PHE A 45 11.18 -7.66 -2.39
N HIS A 46 12.09 -8.34 -3.09
CA HIS A 46 13.02 -7.73 -4.04
C HIS A 46 12.84 -8.38 -5.41
N ASP A 47 12.64 -7.56 -6.45
CA ASP A 47 12.41 -8.01 -7.83
C ASP A 47 11.29 -9.04 -8.00
N VAL A 48 10.16 -8.82 -7.32
CA VAL A 48 8.97 -9.68 -7.37
C VAL A 48 7.90 -9.13 -8.30
N ASN A 49 7.12 -10.02 -8.92
CA ASN A 49 5.88 -9.66 -9.60
C ASN A 49 4.69 -9.86 -8.63
N LEU A 50 4.14 -8.76 -8.13
CA LEU A 50 2.92 -8.74 -7.29
C LEU A 50 1.68 -8.29 -8.06
N SER A 51 1.68 -8.40 -9.40
CA SER A 51 0.50 -8.05 -10.20
C SER A 51 -0.71 -8.89 -9.77
N LYS A 52 -1.87 -8.23 -9.67
CA LYS A 52 -3.16 -8.82 -9.26
C LYS A 52 -3.20 -9.39 -7.83
N VAL A 53 -2.22 -9.09 -6.98
CA VAL A 53 -2.31 -9.40 -5.55
C VAL A 53 -3.42 -8.55 -4.92
N THR A 54 -4.25 -9.19 -4.10
CA THR A 54 -5.25 -8.52 -3.28
C THR A 54 -4.85 -8.63 -1.82
N ILE A 55 -4.84 -7.51 -1.11
CA ILE A 55 -4.61 -7.45 0.34
C ILE A 55 -5.92 -6.96 0.99
N THR A 56 -6.53 -7.79 1.82
CA THR A 56 -7.78 -7.49 2.54
C THR A 56 -7.60 -7.65 4.03
N ASP A 57 -8.25 -6.79 4.83
CA ASP A 57 -8.27 -6.85 6.30
C ASP A 57 -6.87 -6.98 6.94
N ALA A 58 -5.89 -6.30 6.35
CA ALA A 58 -4.50 -6.35 6.78
C ALA A 58 -4.06 -5.04 7.44
N ASN A 59 -3.16 -5.14 8.43
CA ASN A 59 -2.44 -3.98 8.94
C ASN A 59 -1.25 -3.67 8.02
N LEU A 60 -1.34 -2.56 7.28
CA LEU A 60 -0.29 -2.05 6.40
C LEU A 60 0.52 -0.90 7.04
N SER A 61 0.48 -0.78 8.37
CA SER A 61 1.33 0.16 9.09
C SER A 61 2.81 -0.13 8.79
N ASP A 62 3.59 0.92 8.54
CA ASP A 62 5.02 0.84 8.22
C ASP A 62 5.35 0.10 6.90
N LEU A 63 4.36 -0.12 6.02
CA LEU A 63 4.62 -0.61 4.67
C LEU A 63 5.43 0.44 3.89
N GLU A 64 6.57 0.02 3.36
CA GLU A 64 7.37 0.79 2.42
C GLU A 64 7.27 0.17 1.01
N ILE A 65 6.93 1.00 0.02
CA ILE A 65 6.95 0.62 -1.39
C ILE A 65 7.92 1.56 -2.10
N ASN A 66 9.14 1.08 -2.37
CA ASN A 66 10.20 1.83 -3.02
C ASN A 66 10.55 1.23 -4.39
N GLY A 67 10.66 2.07 -5.42
CA GLY A 67 11.07 1.63 -6.76
C GLY A 67 10.09 0.68 -7.47
N ALA A 68 8.81 0.64 -7.05
CA ALA A 68 7.81 -0.26 -7.61
C ALA A 68 6.90 0.40 -8.65
N GLN A 69 6.32 -0.40 -9.55
CA GLN A 69 5.28 0.04 -10.46
C GLN A 69 3.90 -0.07 -9.80
N LEU A 70 3.23 1.07 -9.61
CA LEU A 70 1.89 1.16 -8.99
C LEU A 70 0.77 1.50 -9.99
N GLY A 71 1.06 1.51 -11.30
CA GLY A 71 0.08 1.83 -12.34
C GLY A 71 -1.13 0.89 -12.28
N GLY A 72 -2.32 1.47 -12.08
CA GLY A 72 -3.58 0.73 -11.97
C GLY A 72 -3.85 0.11 -10.58
N ALA A 73 -3.00 0.34 -9.57
CA ALA A 73 -3.28 -0.08 -8.21
C ALA A 73 -4.58 0.55 -7.70
N TYR A 74 -5.43 -0.25 -7.05
CA TYR A 74 -6.70 0.20 -6.48
C TYR A 74 -6.65 0.09 -4.95
N ILE A 75 -6.40 1.23 -4.31
CA ILE A 75 -6.28 1.34 -2.86
C ILE A 75 -7.57 1.97 -2.32
N HIS A 76 -8.37 1.19 -1.60
CA HIS A 76 -9.68 1.62 -1.11
C HIS A 76 -9.99 1.04 0.27
N HIS A 77 -10.87 1.71 1.03
CA HIS A 77 -11.21 1.35 2.41
C HIS A 77 -10.00 1.23 3.35
N ILE A 78 -8.97 2.06 3.15
CA ILE A 78 -7.82 2.15 4.06
C ILE A 78 -8.14 3.11 5.20
N GLY A 79 -7.90 2.66 6.43
CA GLY A 79 -8.19 3.42 7.65
C GLY A 79 -7.82 2.65 8.91
N LEU A 80 -8.06 3.25 10.07
CA LEU A 80 -8.11 2.50 11.33
C LEU A 80 -9.33 1.58 11.35
N PRO A 81 -9.29 0.47 12.13
CA PRO A 81 -10.46 -0.37 12.34
C PRO A 81 -11.66 0.46 12.80
N PRO A 82 -12.88 0.20 12.29
CA PRO A 82 -14.07 0.91 12.73
C PRO A 82 -14.51 0.50 14.13
N GLU A 83 -15.35 1.32 14.76
CA GLU A 83 -15.97 0.97 16.06
C GLU A 83 -16.68 -0.39 15.98
N GLY A 84 -16.48 -1.24 16.98
CA GLY A 84 -16.99 -2.61 17.03
C GLY A 84 -16.07 -3.68 16.43
N HIS A 85 -14.99 -3.30 15.76
CA HIS A 85 -13.94 -4.24 15.35
C HIS A 85 -13.08 -4.67 16.56
N GLU A 86 -12.60 -5.91 16.61
CA GLU A 86 -11.81 -6.43 17.74
C GLU A 86 -10.53 -5.62 18.04
N ASN A 87 -9.93 -5.07 16.98
CA ASN A 87 -8.74 -4.22 17.05
C ASN A 87 -9.06 -2.71 17.13
N PHE A 88 -10.32 -2.34 17.37
CA PHE A 88 -10.70 -0.93 17.52
C PHE A 88 -10.11 -0.35 18.80
N VAL A 89 -9.46 0.80 18.68
CA VAL A 89 -8.93 1.56 19.81
C VAL A 89 -9.53 2.97 19.78
N PRO A 90 -10.39 3.34 20.75
CA PRO A 90 -10.97 4.68 20.82
C PRO A 90 -9.91 5.76 20.88
N GLY A 91 -10.05 6.78 20.02
CA GLY A 91 -9.12 7.91 19.96
C GLY A 91 -7.77 7.60 19.32
N ALA A 92 -7.56 6.39 18.79
CA ALA A 92 -6.38 6.09 17.99
C ALA A 92 -6.33 7.03 16.77
N LYS A 93 -5.09 7.36 16.38
CA LYS A 93 -4.82 8.19 15.21
C LYS A 93 -3.94 7.41 14.26
N GLN A 94 -4.32 7.40 12.99
CA GLN A 94 -3.47 6.86 11.95
C GLN A 94 -2.30 7.82 11.70
N ARG A 95 -1.10 7.26 11.52
CA ARG A 95 0.01 8.05 10.98
C ARG A 95 -0.34 8.46 9.53
N PRO A 96 0.04 9.68 9.10
CA PRO A 96 -0.25 10.12 7.74
C PRO A 96 0.45 9.21 6.71
N LEU A 97 -0.15 9.10 5.53
CA LEU A 97 0.49 8.50 4.35
C LEU A 97 1.33 9.57 3.65
N THR A 98 2.48 9.15 3.14
CA THR A 98 3.39 10.02 2.38
C THR A 98 3.60 9.44 0.98
N PHE A 99 3.52 10.30 -0.02
CA PHE A 99 3.90 10.00 -1.40
C PHE A 99 5.00 10.98 -1.80
N GLU A 100 6.22 10.49 -1.92
CA GLU A 100 7.39 11.27 -2.32
C GLU A 100 7.90 10.75 -3.66
N HIS A 101 8.22 11.67 -4.58
CA HIS A 101 8.76 11.33 -5.91
C HIS A 101 7.91 10.31 -6.70
N CYS A 102 6.58 10.40 -6.58
CA CYS A 102 5.64 9.50 -7.25
C CYS A 102 5.03 10.14 -8.51
N GLU A 103 4.94 9.36 -9.59
CA GLU A 103 4.17 9.74 -10.78
C GLU A 103 2.70 9.32 -10.59
N LEU A 104 1.82 10.30 -10.38
CA LEU A 104 0.39 10.08 -10.12
C LEU A 104 -0.51 10.66 -11.22
N GLU A 105 0.03 10.93 -12.41
CA GLU A 105 -0.73 11.49 -13.54
C GLU A 105 -2.01 10.68 -13.82
N GLY A 106 -3.14 11.38 -13.99
CA GLY A 106 -4.43 10.75 -14.26
C GLY A 106 -5.07 10.03 -13.06
N SER A 107 -4.41 9.99 -11.90
CA SER A 107 -4.97 9.37 -10.69
C SER A 107 -6.15 10.17 -10.13
N ARG A 108 -7.04 9.49 -9.40
CA ARG A 108 -8.21 10.09 -8.77
C ARG A 108 -8.21 9.80 -7.27
N ILE A 109 -8.34 10.85 -6.48
CA ILE A 109 -8.60 10.79 -5.05
C ILE A 109 -10.05 11.26 -4.83
N SER A 110 -10.92 10.36 -4.38
CA SER A 110 -12.34 10.66 -4.22
C SER A 110 -12.92 10.00 -2.97
N ASN A 111 -13.82 10.71 -2.28
CA ASN A 111 -14.43 10.27 -1.02
C ASN A 111 -13.40 9.97 0.08
N CYS A 112 -12.28 10.69 0.08
CA CYS A 112 -11.22 10.58 1.08
C CYS A 112 -11.28 11.77 2.04
N ASN A 113 -10.92 11.54 3.30
CA ASN A 113 -10.62 12.63 4.22
C ASN A 113 -9.22 13.19 3.87
N LEU A 114 -9.17 14.41 3.33
CA LEU A 114 -7.93 15.11 2.96
C LEU A 114 -7.54 16.20 3.96
N THR A 115 -8.08 16.15 5.18
CA THR A 115 -7.73 17.11 6.24
C THR A 115 -6.23 17.07 6.49
N ASN A 116 -5.60 18.24 6.45
CA ASN A 116 -4.14 18.43 6.63
C ASN A 116 -3.26 17.72 5.59
N VAL A 117 -3.80 17.35 4.42
CA VAL A 117 -2.97 16.93 3.29
C VAL A 117 -2.31 18.17 2.70
N GLU A 118 -0.99 18.09 2.54
CA GLU A 118 -0.19 19.12 1.87
C GLU A 118 0.28 18.61 0.50
N ILE A 119 0.30 19.52 -0.47
CA ILE A 119 0.86 19.26 -1.81
C ILE A 119 1.96 20.30 -2.00
N ASN A 120 3.20 19.88 -1.76
CA ASN A 120 4.38 20.73 -1.79
C ASN A 120 5.28 20.32 -2.95
N ASP A 121 5.87 21.30 -3.65
CA ASP A 121 6.87 21.08 -4.70
C ASP A 121 6.44 20.07 -5.80
N CYS A 122 5.15 20.04 -6.12
CA CYS A 122 4.56 19.16 -7.14
C CYS A 122 4.25 19.94 -8.43
N GLU A 123 4.24 19.23 -9.56
CA GLU A 123 3.61 19.73 -10.79
C GLU A 123 2.09 19.73 -10.61
N LEU A 124 1.46 20.90 -10.77
CA LEU A 124 0.03 21.11 -10.52
C LEU A 124 -0.79 21.26 -11.80
N THR A 125 -0.14 21.28 -12.97
CA THR A 125 -0.82 21.41 -14.26
C THR A 125 -1.91 20.36 -14.39
N GLY A 126 -3.15 20.82 -14.63
CA GLY A 126 -4.31 19.94 -14.79
C GLY A 126 -4.88 19.35 -13.49
N LEU A 127 -4.27 19.57 -12.32
CA LEU A 127 -4.81 19.16 -11.01
C LEU A 127 -6.16 19.85 -10.76
N LYS A 128 -7.15 19.09 -10.31
CA LYS A 128 -8.51 19.58 -10.04
C LYS A 128 -8.97 19.30 -8.62
N ILE A 129 -9.56 20.31 -8.00
CA ILE A 129 -10.32 20.19 -6.74
C ILE A 129 -11.80 20.43 -7.06
N ASN A 130 -12.65 19.42 -6.81
CA ASN A 130 -14.08 19.45 -7.15
C ASN A 130 -14.34 19.86 -8.62
N GLY A 131 -13.47 19.42 -9.54
CA GLY A 131 -13.57 19.72 -10.96
C GLY A 131 -12.98 21.06 -11.41
N ILE A 132 -12.56 21.92 -10.47
CA ILE A 132 -11.96 23.23 -10.74
C ILE A 132 -10.44 23.09 -10.79
N LEU A 133 -9.79 23.69 -11.79
CA LEU A 133 -8.33 23.69 -11.90
C LEU A 133 -7.70 24.44 -10.72
N VAL A 134 -6.68 23.85 -10.10
CA VAL A 134 -5.95 24.49 -8.99
C VAL A 134 -5.25 25.76 -9.46
N GLU A 135 -4.76 25.80 -10.69
CA GLU A 135 -4.16 27.01 -11.29
C GLU A 135 -5.15 28.19 -11.32
N ASP A 136 -6.42 27.94 -11.68
CA ASP A 136 -7.48 28.96 -11.67
C ASP A 136 -7.77 29.47 -10.25
N LEU A 137 -7.83 28.55 -9.28
CA LEU A 137 -8.03 28.89 -7.87
C LEU A 137 -6.88 29.78 -7.36
N LEU A 138 -5.63 29.41 -7.63
CA LEU A 138 -4.45 30.18 -7.22
C LEU A 138 -4.38 31.55 -7.90
N ALA A 139 -4.74 31.62 -9.19
CA ALA A 139 -4.80 32.89 -9.93
C ALA A 139 -5.88 33.82 -9.38
N SER A 140 -6.99 33.28 -8.87
CA SER A 140 -8.07 34.07 -8.26
C SER A 140 -7.68 34.66 -6.89
N TYR A 141 -6.86 33.96 -6.11
CA TYR A 141 -6.41 34.41 -4.78
C TYR A 141 -5.31 35.49 -4.83
N LYS A 142 -4.53 35.53 -5.92
CA LYS A 142 -3.45 36.51 -6.10
C LYS A 142 -3.92 37.88 -6.62
N ARG A 143 -5.24 38.11 -6.73
CA ARG A 143 -5.85 39.38 -7.13
C ARG A 143 -6.36 40.14 -5.92
#